data_AF-A0A7R7EIN5-F1
#
_entry.id   AF-A0A7R7EIN5-F1
#
_cell.length_a   1.000
_cell.length_b   1.000
_cell.length_c   1.000
_cell.angle_alpha   90.00
_cell.angle_beta   90.00
_cell.angle_gamma   90.00
#
_symmetry.space_group_name_H-M   'P 1'
#
loop_
_entity.id
_entity.type
_entity.pdbx_description
1 polymer ?
#
loop_
_entity_poly.entity_id
_entity_poly.type
_entity_poly.pdbx_seq_one_letter_code
_entity_poly.pdbx_strand_id
1 'polypeptide(L)'
;MEEYNKVGLLTSYTDGEGNKTTYGYDAGGRKIKQTNALAGSITWDYDKNDNLTKVTDENGNTMAYAYDNLNQLVTKTDALGKKTTYQYDKEGNKVEETTNGTKIK
;
A
#
# COMPACT_ATOMS: atom_id res chain seq x y z
N MET A 1 17.25 15.81 -10.05
CA MET A 1 16.80 17.01 -9.31
C MET A 1 15.67 16.60 -8.40
N GLU A 2 15.75 16.93 -7.11
CA GLU A 2 14.74 16.64 -6.11
C GLU A 2 14.00 17.93 -5.72
N GLU A 3 12.69 17.84 -5.54
CA GLU A 3 11.84 18.92 -5.03
C GLU A 3 11.12 18.45 -3.77
N TYR A 4 11.00 19.31 -2.78
CA TYR A 4 10.36 19.01 -1.50
C TYR A 4 9.26 20.02 -1.17
N ASN A 5 8.23 19.60 -0.44
CA ASN A 5 7.26 20.51 0.15
C ASN A 5 7.82 21.20 1.42
N LYS A 6 7.03 22.11 2.01
CA LYS A 6 7.41 22.89 3.21
C LYS A 6 7.72 22.05 4.46
N VAL A 7 7.27 20.81 4.50
CA VAL A 7 7.50 19.88 5.61
C VAL A 7 8.59 18.85 5.31
N GLY A 8 9.32 19.03 4.19
CA GLY A 8 10.48 18.21 3.83
C GLY A 8 10.14 16.87 3.16
N LEU A 9 8.91 16.69 2.67
CA LEU A 9 8.54 15.49 1.91
C LEU A 9 8.84 15.70 0.41
N LEU A 10 9.48 14.70 -0.21
CA LEU A 10 9.87 14.71 -1.63
C LEU A 10 8.63 14.76 -2.53
N THR A 11 8.36 15.87 -3.21
CA THR A 11 7.21 16.01 -4.12
C THR A 11 7.54 15.66 -5.56
N SER A 12 8.80 15.77 -5.97
CA SER A 12 9.23 15.27 -7.27
C SER A 12 10.70 14.89 -7.34
N TYR A 13 11.01 13.97 -8.23
CA TYR A 13 12.35 13.55 -8.58
C TYR A 13 12.46 13.48 -10.11
N THR A 14 13.41 14.20 -10.68
CA THR A 14 13.78 14.10 -12.10
C THR A 14 15.16 13.46 -12.21
N ASP A 15 15.28 12.35 -12.93
CA ASP A 15 16.57 11.68 -13.14
C ASP A 15 17.47 12.43 -14.13
N GLY A 16 18.66 11.87 -14.42
CA GLY A 16 19.62 12.46 -15.37
C GLY A 16 19.17 12.44 -16.83
N GLU A 17 18.15 11.64 -17.16
CA GLU A 17 17.56 11.54 -18.50
C GLU A 17 16.37 12.49 -18.67
N GLY A 18 15.95 13.18 -17.59
CA GLY A 18 14.82 14.09 -17.60
C GLY A 18 13.48 13.43 -17.26
N ASN A 19 13.46 12.14 -16.90
CA ASN A 19 12.24 11.46 -16.50
C ASN A 19 11.80 11.96 -15.12
N LYS A 20 10.63 12.59 -15.05
CA LYS A 20 10.06 13.13 -13.82
C LYS A 20 9.11 12.13 -13.16
N THR A 21 9.33 11.86 -11.88
CA THR A 21 8.40 11.17 -10.98
C THR A 21 7.85 12.17 -9.96
N THR A 22 6.55 12.14 -9.67
CA THR A 22 5.92 13.01 -8.66
C THR A 22 5.27 12.19 -7.55
N TYR A 23 5.20 12.76 -6.35
CA TYR A 23 4.66 12.11 -5.16
C TYR A 23 3.61 13.00 -4.48
N GLY A 24 2.53 12.39 -4.03
CA GLY A 24 1.46 13.01 -3.27
C GLY A 24 1.35 12.40 -1.88
N TYR A 25 1.05 13.25 -0.89
CA TYR A 25 0.95 12.87 0.51
C TYR A 25 -0.36 13.36 1.11
N ASP A 26 -0.86 12.64 2.12
CA ASP A 26 -1.96 13.13 2.95
C ASP A 26 -1.46 14.11 4.03
N ALA A 27 -2.38 14.61 4.86
CA ALA A 27 -2.07 15.55 5.94
C ALA A 27 -1.14 14.97 7.03
N GLY A 28 -1.09 13.64 7.16
CA GLY A 28 -0.18 12.93 8.08
C GLY A 28 1.20 12.66 7.46
N GLY A 29 1.43 13.05 6.21
CA GLY A 29 2.68 12.80 5.51
C GLY A 29 2.82 11.39 4.94
N ARG A 30 1.73 10.62 4.90
CA ARG A 30 1.72 9.28 4.27
C ARG A 30 1.58 9.43 2.77
N LYS A 31 2.37 8.68 1.99
CA LYS A 31 2.34 8.74 0.53
C LYS A 31 1.04 8.12 0.01
N ILE A 32 0.21 8.91 -0.66
CA ILE A 32 -1.07 8.47 -1.24
C ILE A 32 -1.05 8.35 -2.77
N LYS A 33 -0.04 8.94 -3.42
CA LYS A 33 0.10 8.91 -4.88
C LYS A 33 1.56 8.96 -5.33
N GLN A 34 1.85 8.25 -6.40
CA GLN A 34 3.11 8.34 -7.14
C GLN A 34 2.78 8.29 -8.62
N THR A 35 3.34 9.19 -9.42
CA THR A 35 3.14 9.22 -10.87
C THR A 35 4.50 9.23 -11.55
N ASN A 36 4.73 8.29 -12.47
CA ASN A 36 5.96 8.17 -13.24
C ASN A 36 5.96 9.11 -14.46
N ALA A 37 7.08 9.15 -15.19
CA ALA A 37 7.24 10.03 -16.35
C ALA A 37 6.30 9.69 -17.52
N LEU A 38 5.75 8.47 -17.56
CA LEU A 38 4.79 8.00 -18.55
C LEU A 38 3.33 8.23 -18.12
N ALA A 39 3.11 9.07 -17.10
CA ALA A 39 1.82 9.35 -16.48
C ALA A 39 1.13 8.16 -15.78
N GLY A 40 1.78 6.99 -15.71
CA GLY A 40 1.34 5.85 -14.92
C GLY A 40 1.35 6.20 -13.42
N SER A 41 0.29 5.86 -12.71
CA SER A 41 0.10 6.27 -11.31
C SER A 41 -0.22 5.10 -10.38
N ILE A 42 0.45 5.07 -9.23
CA ILE A 42 0.13 4.16 -8.12
C ILE A 42 -0.50 4.98 -6.99
N THR A 43 -1.54 4.45 -6.36
CA THR A 43 -2.21 5.07 -5.21
C THR A 43 -2.26 4.14 -4.01
N TRP A 44 -2.24 4.73 -2.81
CA TRP A 44 -2.29 4.03 -1.54
C TRP A 44 -3.35 4.64 -0.64
N ASP A 45 -4.24 3.81 -0.11
CA ASP A 45 -5.25 4.20 0.87
C ASP A 45 -4.90 3.62 2.23
N TYR A 46 -5.16 4.38 3.29
CA TYR A 46 -4.84 4.00 4.66
C TYR A 46 -6.07 4.12 5.56
N ASP A 47 -6.14 3.29 6.58
CA ASP A 47 -7.10 3.50 7.66
C ASP A 47 -6.63 4.59 8.64
N LYS A 48 -7.42 4.79 9.69
CA LYS A 48 -7.19 5.75 10.78
C LYS A 48 -6.05 5.35 11.74
N ASN A 49 -5.56 4.11 11.64
CA ASN A 49 -4.45 3.58 12.43
C ASN A 49 -3.16 3.48 11.59
N ASP A 50 -3.12 4.15 10.44
CA ASP A 50 -1.99 4.13 9.49
C ASP A 50 -1.72 2.80 8.79
N ASN A 51 -2.69 1.86 8.83
CA ASN A 51 -2.57 0.62 8.09
C ASN A 51 -2.96 0.82 6.62
N LEU A 52 -2.14 0.29 5.70
CA LEU A 52 -2.42 0.31 4.27
C LEU A 52 -3.63 -0.58 3.94
N THR A 53 -4.74 -0.02 3.47
CA THR A 53 -5.97 -0.77 3.17
C THR A 53 -6.13 -1.09 1.69
N LYS A 54 -5.53 -0.28 0.80
CA LYS A 54 -5.63 -0.51 -0.64
C LYS A 54 -4.40 0.01 -1.38
N VAL A 55 -3.98 -0.72 -2.40
CA VAL A 55 -3.04 -0.24 -3.42
C VAL A 55 -3.71 -0.37 -4.77
N THR A 56 -3.64 0.66 -5.61
CA THR A 56 -4.04 0.58 -7.02
C THR A 56 -2.84 0.90 -7.89
N ASP A 57 -2.46 0.00 -8.79
CA ASP A 57 -1.35 0.20 -9.74
C ASP A 57 -1.77 1.07 -10.93
N GLU A 58 -0.81 1.36 -11.82
CA GLU A 58 -1.05 2.17 -13.01
C GLU A 58 -2.00 1.55 -14.03
N ASN A 59 -2.24 0.24 -13.96
CA ASN A 59 -3.16 -0.50 -14.82
C ASN A 59 -4.57 -0.60 -14.20
N GLY A 60 -4.77 -0.03 -13.01
CA GLY A 60 -6.03 -0.11 -12.27
C GLY A 60 -6.22 -1.41 -11.48
N ASN A 61 -5.19 -2.28 -11.42
CA ASN A 61 -5.24 -3.47 -10.60
C ASN A 61 -5.18 -3.09 -9.12
N THR A 62 -6.03 -3.70 -8.30
CA THR A 62 -6.13 -3.36 -6.89
C THR A 62 -5.73 -4.50 -5.98
N MET A 63 -4.93 -4.20 -4.96
CA MET A 63 -4.74 -5.06 -3.80
C MET A 63 -5.48 -4.45 -2.62
N ALA A 64 -6.15 -5.28 -1.82
CA ALA A 64 -6.89 -4.84 -0.64
C ALA A 64 -6.42 -5.58 0.62
N TYR A 65 -6.47 -4.89 1.75
CA TYR A 65 -5.96 -5.36 3.03
C TYR A 65 -6.97 -5.00 4.13
N ALA A 66 -7.20 -5.91 5.07
CA ALA A 66 -8.04 -5.65 6.24
C ALA A 66 -7.31 -6.09 7.50
N TYR A 67 -7.52 -5.33 8.56
CA TYR A 67 -6.83 -5.48 9.84
C TYR A 67 -7.83 -5.69 10.97
N ASP A 68 -7.41 -6.37 12.02
CA ASP A 68 -8.17 -6.43 13.26
C ASP A 68 -7.93 -5.19 14.14
N ASN A 69 -8.57 -5.16 15.32
CA ASN A 69 -8.44 -4.06 16.27
C ASN A 69 -7.04 -3.94 16.91
N LEU A 70 -6.18 -4.97 16.74
CA LEU A 70 -4.80 -4.98 17.19
C LEU A 70 -3.83 -4.60 16.05
N ASN A 71 -4.35 -4.12 14.92
CA ASN A 71 -3.60 -3.76 13.70
C ASN A 71 -2.87 -4.96 13.06
N GLN A 72 -3.38 -6.17 13.23
CA GLN A 72 -2.86 -7.37 12.58
C GLN A 72 -3.60 -7.62 11.27
N LEU A 73 -2.88 -7.93 10.19
CA LEU A 73 -3.46 -8.18 8.88
C LEU A 73 -4.29 -9.47 8.90
N VAL A 74 -5.61 -9.39 8.80
CA VAL A 74 -6.50 -10.57 8.80
C VAL A 74 -6.93 -11.01 7.41
N THR A 75 -6.83 -10.13 6.41
CA THR A 75 -7.18 -10.45 5.02
C THR A 75 -6.29 -9.67 4.06
N LYS A 76 -5.81 -10.37 3.03
CA LYS A 76 -5.20 -9.80 1.83
C LYS A 76 -5.94 -10.33 0.61
N THR A 77 -6.31 -9.44 -0.29
CA THR A 77 -6.89 -9.79 -1.60
C THR A 77 -5.99 -9.22 -2.69
N ASP A 78 -5.50 -10.06 -3.58
CA ASP A 78 -4.69 -9.63 -4.72
C ASP A 78 -5.55 -9.14 -5.89
N ALA A 79 -4.88 -8.63 -6.93
CA ALA A 79 -5.51 -8.11 -8.15
C ALA A 79 -6.36 -9.14 -8.90
N LEU A 80 -6.12 -10.43 -8.71
CA LEU A 80 -6.86 -11.52 -9.34
C LEU A 80 -8.06 -11.95 -8.47
N GLY A 81 -8.31 -11.27 -7.36
CA GLY A 81 -9.38 -11.60 -6.41
C GLY A 81 -9.04 -12.77 -5.48
N LYS A 82 -7.81 -13.29 -5.52
CA LYS A 82 -7.40 -14.38 -4.63
C LYS A 82 -7.27 -13.84 -3.22
N LYS A 83 -8.01 -14.45 -2.29
CA LYS A 83 -8.09 -14.03 -0.90
C LYS A 83 -7.24 -14.94 -0.02
N THR A 84 -6.34 -14.32 0.73
CA THR A 84 -5.58 -14.94 1.82
C THR A 84 -6.05 -14.37 3.14
N THR A 85 -6.36 -15.25 4.10
CA THR A 85 -6.76 -14.88 5.46
C THR A 85 -5.73 -15.36 6.46
N TYR A 86 -5.57 -14.61 7.54
CA TYR A 86 -4.61 -14.89 8.60
C TYR A 86 -5.33 -14.97 9.94
N GLN A 87 -4.85 -15.84 10.84
CA GLN A 87 -5.31 -15.92 12.22
C GLN A 87 -4.11 -15.83 13.16
N TYR A 88 -4.35 -15.20 14.31
CA TYR A 88 -3.33 -14.93 15.31
C TYR A 88 -3.77 -15.47 16.68
N ASP A 89 -2.81 -15.91 17.49
CA ASP A 89 -3.05 -16.18 18.91
C ASP A 89 -3.12 -14.87 19.72
N LYS A 90 -3.26 -14.99 21.05
CA LYS A 90 -3.40 -13.82 21.93
C LYS A 90 -2.09 -13.04 22.09
N GLU A 91 -0.98 -13.71 21.86
CA GLU A 91 0.38 -13.20 21.92
C GLU A 91 0.78 -12.50 20.59
N GLY A 92 -0.07 -12.60 19.56
CA GLY A 92 0.12 -11.98 18.25
C GLY A 92 0.93 -12.85 17.27
N ASN A 93 1.15 -14.13 17.56
CA ASN A 93 1.79 -15.04 16.62
C ASN A 93 0.78 -15.51 15.59
N LYS A 94 1.17 -15.51 14.31
CA LYS A 94 0.35 -16.08 13.24
C LYS A 94 0.26 -17.60 13.42
N VAL A 95 -0.95 -18.11 13.61
CA VAL A 95 -1.24 -19.54 13.80
C VAL A 95 -1.89 -20.19 12.59
N GLU A 96 -2.48 -19.40 11.69
CA GLU A 96 -3.06 -19.91 10.45
C GLU A 96 -2.89 -18.93 9.29
N GLU A 97 -2.65 -19.48 8.11
CA GLU A 97 -2.73 -18.79 6.83
C GLU A 97 -3.54 -19.66 5.87
N THR A 98 -4.60 -19.10 5.29
CA THR A 98 -5.48 -19.83 4.37
C THR A 98 -5.68 -19.02 3.11
N THR A 99 -5.45 -19.63 1.96
CA THR A 99 -5.59 -18.99 0.65
C THR A 99 -6.64 -19.74 -0.17
N ASN A 100 -7.73 -19.06 -0.54
CA ASN A 100 -8.88 -19.66 -1.22
C ASN A 100 -9.39 -20.94 -0.53
N GLY A 101 -9.35 -20.99 0.82
CA GLY A 101 -9.78 -22.16 1.61
C GLY A 101 -8.71 -23.23 1.82
N THR A 102 -7.53 -23.10 1.21
CA THR A 102 -6.40 -24.02 1.42
C THR A 102 -5.44 -23.47 2.46
N LYS A 103 -5.23 -24.21 3.56
CA LYS A 103 -4.21 -23.89 4.56
C LYS A 103 -2.82 -23.94 3.93
N ILE A 104 -2.03 -22.90 4.16
CA ILE A 104 -0.63 -22.83 3.78
C ILE A 104 0.20 -23.17 5.02
N LYS A 105 1.05 -24.20 4.89
CA LYS A 105 2.00 -24.60 5.94
C LYS A 105 3.25 -23.75 5.88
#